data_AF-A0A839VVP5-F1
#
_entry.id   AF-A0A839VVP5-F1
#
_cell.length_a   1.000
_cell.length_b   1.000
_cell.length_c   1.000
_cell.angle_alpha   90.00
_cell.angle_beta   90.00
_cell.angle_gamma   90.00
#
_symmetry.space_group_name_H-M   'P 1'
#
loop_
_entity.id
_entity.type
_entity.pdbx_description
1 polymer ?
#
loop_
_entity_poly.entity_id
_entity_poly.type
_entity_poly.pdbx_seq_one_letter_code
_entity_poly.pdbx_strand_id
1 'polypeptide(L)'
;VYNAIYRLPPNQRRNTDLEDEKFTGITQEIKDWRNNVEAPLNPPDPPEQEALLAPSDSAGFYWIARGMGRHADAPHVLEARVVESNLGPKTYYRSPAFWKASAAVNSPRAVSRIDYSGLNGFDSRCCAYGVAVAVLSELSLPDGNGQPTVMYPTDFTPRR
;
A
#
# COMPACT_ATOMS: atom_id res chain seq x y z
N VAL A 1 -19.56 7.12 -11.99
CA VAL A 1 -19.25 5.68 -12.20
C VAL A 1 -18.37 5.12 -11.07
N TYR A 2 -17.15 5.64 -10.84
CA TYR A 2 -16.25 5.14 -9.78
C TYR A 2 -16.88 5.12 -8.37
N ASN A 3 -17.54 6.21 -7.96
CA ASN A 3 -18.26 6.28 -6.68
C ASN A 3 -19.42 5.27 -6.57
N ALA A 4 -20.00 4.84 -7.70
CA ALA A 4 -21.04 3.81 -7.68
C ALA A 4 -20.44 2.42 -7.47
N ILE A 5 -19.33 2.12 -8.15
CA ILE A 5 -18.56 0.87 -7.97
C ILE A 5 -18.03 0.76 -6.53
N TYR A 6 -17.49 1.85 -5.98
CA TYR A 6 -16.98 1.87 -4.61
C TYR A 6 -18.07 1.59 -3.56
N ARG A 7 -19.32 1.98 -3.83
CA ARG A 7 -20.46 1.71 -2.94
C ARG A 7 -20.99 0.28 -3.03
N LEU A 8 -20.55 -0.51 -4.00
CA LEU A 8 -20.90 -1.93 -4.07
C LEU A 8 -20.22 -2.72 -2.95
N PRO A 9 -20.89 -3.76 -2.42
CA PRO A 9 -20.27 -4.76 -1.55
C PRO A 9 -18.97 -5.31 -2.16
N PRO A 10 -17.93 -5.61 -1.36
CA PRO A 10 -16.64 -6.05 -1.88
C PRO A 10 -16.70 -7.26 -2.83
N ASN A 11 -17.59 -8.22 -2.57
CA ASN A 11 -17.80 -9.42 -3.40
C ASN A 11 -18.50 -9.14 -4.74
N GLN A 12 -18.98 -7.92 -4.96
CA GLN A 12 -19.66 -7.51 -6.20
C GLN A 12 -18.79 -6.59 -7.07
N ARG A 13 -17.62 -6.16 -6.58
CA ARG A 13 -16.67 -5.33 -7.34
C ARG A 13 -15.89 -6.22 -8.31
N ARG A 14 -15.86 -5.88 -9.60
CA ARG A 14 -15.08 -6.61 -10.61
C ARG A 14 -14.08 -5.68 -11.27
N ASN A 15 -12.91 -6.20 -11.67
CA ASN A 15 -11.93 -5.42 -12.41
C ASN A 15 -12.46 -4.98 -13.78
N THR A 16 -13.39 -5.74 -14.38
CA THR A 16 -14.10 -5.37 -15.62
C THR A 16 -14.94 -4.10 -15.47
N ASP A 17 -15.29 -3.71 -14.24
CA ASP A 17 -16.01 -2.46 -13.99
C ASP A 17 -15.07 -1.24 -14.02
N LEU A 18 -13.75 -1.47 -14.02
CA LEU A 18 -12.71 -0.45 -14.11
C LEU A 18 -12.15 -0.26 -15.53
N GLU A 19 -12.68 -1.00 -16.51
CA GLU A 19 -12.34 -0.84 -17.93
C GLU A 19 -12.74 0.54 -18.45
N ASP A 20 -11.89 1.13 -19.30
CA ASP A 20 -12.06 2.48 -19.83
C ASP A 20 -13.41 2.71 -20.52
N GLU A 21 -13.95 1.67 -21.18
CA GLU A 21 -15.25 1.67 -21.85
C GLU A 21 -16.41 2.00 -20.91
N LYS A 22 -16.21 1.80 -19.60
CA LYS A 22 -17.20 2.12 -18.54
C LYS A 22 -17.15 3.59 -18.12
N PHE A 23 -16.17 4.37 -18.57
CA PHE A 23 -15.95 5.76 -18.18
C PHE A 23 -16.03 6.69 -19.39
N THR A 24 -17.25 7.11 -19.71
CA THR A 24 -17.52 8.04 -20.84
C THR A 24 -16.84 9.40 -20.73
N GLY A 25 -16.31 9.77 -19.55
CA GLY A 25 -15.53 10.98 -19.34
C GLY A 25 -14.04 10.85 -19.64
N ILE A 26 -13.54 9.64 -19.95
CA ILE A 26 -12.15 9.44 -20.37
C ILE A 26 -12.07 9.74 -21.87
N THR A 27 -11.55 10.91 -22.21
CA THR A 27 -11.33 11.32 -23.59
C THR A 27 -10.18 10.53 -24.21
N GLN A 28 -10.11 10.50 -25.55
CA GLN A 28 -8.99 9.87 -26.25
C GLN A 28 -7.64 10.49 -25.84
N GLU A 29 -7.59 11.81 -25.66
CA GLU A 29 -6.41 12.54 -25.21
C GLU A 29 -5.90 12.05 -23.83
N ILE A 30 -6.80 11.78 -22.87
CA ILE A 30 -6.42 11.23 -21.57
C ILE A 30 -5.85 9.81 -21.72
N LYS A 31 -6.41 8.98 -22.61
CA LYS A 31 -5.89 7.64 -22.90
C LYS A 31 -4.51 7.72 -23.53
N ASP A 32 -4.33 8.61 -24.49
CA ASP A 32 -3.05 8.82 -25.18
C ASP A 32 -1.97 9.28 -24.19
N TRP A 33 -2.28 10.25 -23.31
CA TRP A 33 -1.36 10.66 -22.25
C TRP A 33 -0.99 9.52 -21.31
N ARG A 34 -1.96 8.71 -20.88
CA ARG A 34 -1.70 7.56 -20.01
C ARG A 34 -0.77 6.55 -20.68
N ASN A 35 -1.04 6.20 -21.94
CA ASN A 35 -0.23 5.26 -22.69
C ASN A 35 1.17 5.82 -23.02
N ASN A 36 1.32 7.15 -23.10
CA ASN A 36 2.62 7.78 -23.31
C ASN A 36 3.52 7.79 -22.06
N VAL A 37 2.95 7.62 -20.86
CA VAL A 37 3.71 7.55 -19.60
C VAL A 37 3.72 6.15 -18.98
N GLU A 38 3.01 5.19 -19.58
CA GLU A 38 3.05 3.82 -19.11
C GLU A 38 4.42 3.19 -19.43
N ALA A 39 4.91 2.34 -18.53
CA ALA A 39 6.10 1.55 -18.83
C ALA A 39 5.77 0.61 -20.01
N PRO A 40 6.65 0.50 -21.02
CA PRO A 40 6.42 -0.41 -22.13
C PRO A 40 6.23 -1.84 -21.62
N LEU A 41 5.17 -2.52 -22.07
CA LEU A 41 4.88 -3.91 -21.68
C LEU A 41 6.06 -4.87 -21.95
N ASN A 42 6.88 -4.54 -22.95
CA ASN A 42 8.14 -5.20 -23.26
C ASN A 42 9.24 -4.15 -23.33
N PRO A 43 9.93 -3.85 -22.22
CA PRO A 43 11.02 -2.89 -22.24
C PRO A 43 12.13 -3.40 -23.19
N PRO A 44 12.71 -2.52 -24.04
CA PRO A 44 13.86 -2.87 -24.84
C PRO A 44 15.05 -3.24 -23.92
N ASP A 45 15.90 -4.15 -24.37
CA ASP A 45 17.19 -4.46 -23.75
C ASP A 45 18.31 -3.80 -24.57
N PRO A 46 19.08 -2.84 -24.03
CA PRO A 46 19.03 -2.34 -22.64
C PRO A 46 17.85 -1.39 -22.40
N PRO A 47 17.39 -1.27 -21.14
CA PRO A 47 16.22 -0.47 -20.77
C PRO A 47 16.54 1.03 -20.84
N GLU A 48 16.53 1.62 -22.04
CA GLU A 48 16.83 3.04 -22.23
C GLU A 48 15.67 3.97 -21.84
N GLN A 49 14.42 3.47 -21.79
CA GLN A 49 13.23 4.31 -21.54
C GLN A 49 12.51 4.05 -20.21
N GLU A 50 12.47 2.82 -19.70
CA GLU A 50 11.82 2.55 -18.39
C GLU A 50 12.49 3.34 -17.26
N ALA A 51 13.79 3.62 -17.38
CA ALA A 51 14.58 4.41 -16.45
C ALA A 51 14.29 5.92 -16.45
N LEU A 52 13.55 6.47 -17.43
CA LEU A 52 13.34 7.93 -17.55
C LEU A 52 12.03 8.42 -16.91
N LEU A 53 11.02 7.56 -16.81
CA LEU A 53 9.69 7.89 -16.29
C LEU A 53 9.17 6.82 -15.32
N ALA A 54 10.05 6.10 -14.65
CA ALA A 54 9.64 5.02 -13.75
C ALA A 54 8.70 5.59 -12.68
N PRO A 55 7.49 5.01 -12.49
CA PRO A 55 6.60 5.45 -11.42
C PRO A 55 7.27 5.42 -10.03
N SER A 56 8.25 4.54 -9.85
CA SER A 56 9.10 4.46 -8.66
C SER A 56 9.90 5.75 -8.40
N ASP A 57 10.31 6.48 -9.43
CA ASP A 57 11.09 7.72 -9.28
C ASP A 57 10.22 8.82 -8.72
N SER A 58 8.99 8.94 -9.22
CA SER A 58 8.01 9.89 -8.67
C SER A 58 7.65 9.56 -7.22
N ALA A 59 7.53 8.26 -6.90
CA ALA A 59 7.28 7.80 -5.54
C ALA A 59 8.49 8.06 -4.61
N GLY A 60 9.71 7.81 -5.08
CA GLY A 60 10.96 8.07 -4.37
C GLY A 60 11.18 9.56 -4.12
N PHE A 61 10.93 10.40 -5.12
CA PHE A 61 10.94 11.85 -4.95
C PHE A 61 9.93 12.29 -3.89
N TYR A 62 8.68 11.78 -3.94
CA TYR A 62 7.66 12.11 -2.96
C TYR A 62 8.05 11.65 -1.55
N TRP A 63 8.67 10.46 -1.43
CA TRP A 63 9.18 9.92 -0.18
C TRP A 63 10.23 10.85 0.46
N ILE A 64 11.19 11.31 -0.34
CA ILE A 64 12.25 12.24 0.10
C ILE A 64 11.66 13.60 0.44
N ALA A 65 10.82 14.17 -0.44
CA ALA A 65 10.23 15.50 -0.26
C ALA A 65 9.33 15.61 0.99
N ARG A 66 8.72 14.52 1.42
CA ARG A 66 7.92 14.46 2.67
C ARG A 66 8.74 14.07 3.91
N GLY A 67 10.04 13.82 3.75
CA GLY A 67 10.92 13.43 4.84
C GLY A 67 10.47 12.13 5.51
N MET A 68 9.99 11.16 4.74
CA MET A 68 9.47 9.91 5.29
C MET A 68 10.58 9.03 5.90
N GLY A 69 11.79 9.08 5.32
CA GLY A 69 12.95 8.31 5.80
C GLY A 69 13.19 8.47 7.30
N ARG A 70 13.15 9.71 7.82
CA ARG A 70 13.33 9.99 9.26
C ARG A 70 12.33 9.27 10.17
N HIS A 71 11.16 8.93 9.65
CA HIS A 71 10.13 8.18 10.37
C HIS A 71 10.31 6.68 10.20
N ALA A 72 10.72 6.25 9.01
CA ALA A 72 10.97 4.84 8.68
C ALA A 72 12.22 4.27 9.37
N ASP A 73 13.22 5.11 9.66
CA ASP A 73 14.45 4.72 10.36
C ASP A 73 14.23 4.52 11.88
N ALA A 74 13.06 4.92 12.41
CA ALA A 74 12.72 4.69 13.80
C ALA A 74 12.44 3.20 14.07
N PRO A 75 12.59 2.73 15.32
CA PRO A 75 12.28 1.35 15.67
C PRO A 75 10.85 0.95 15.28
N HIS A 76 10.73 -0.17 14.58
CA HIS A 76 9.46 -0.76 14.19
C HIS A 76 8.90 -1.62 15.32
N VAL A 77 8.36 -0.98 16.35
CA VAL A 77 7.62 -1.67 17.42
C VAL A 77 6.29 -2.15 16.86
N LEU A 78 6.20 -3.43 16.52
CA LEU A 78 5.06 -4.03 15.86
C LEU A 78 3.91 -4.32 16.83
N GLU A 79 2.71 -3.95 16.43
CA GLU A 79 1.44 -4.30 17.10
C GLU A 79 0.59 -5.15 16.17
N ALA A 80 0.13 -6.32 16.63
CA ALA A 80 -0.89 -7.10 15.94
C ALA A 80 -2.28 -6.48 16.18
N ARG A 81 -3.07 -6.37 15.11
CA ARG A 81 -4.47 -5.91 15.17
C ARG A 81 -5.38 -6.88 14.45
N VAL A 82 -6.32 -7.43 15.20
CA VAL A 82 -7.40 -8.27 14.68
C VAL A 82 -8.56 -7.39 14.23
N VAL A 83 -9.08 -7.67 13.05
CA VAL A 83 -10.28 -7.05 12.48
C VAL A 83 -11.23 -8.13 11.99
N GLU A 84 -12.52 -7.90 12.19
CA GLU A 84 -13.54 -8.79 11.66
C GLU A 84 -13.74 -8.52 10.16
N SER A 85 -13.72 -9.60 9.36
CA SER A 85 -14.00 -9.54 7.93
C SER A 85 -15.09 -10.55 7.56
N ASN A 86 -15.62 -10.44 6.35
CA ASN A 86 -16.59 -11.41 5.82
C ASN A 86 -16.02 -12.84 5.69
N LEU A 87 -14.70 -13.01 5.83
CA LEU A 87 -13.99 -14.28 5.80
C LEU A 87 -13.49 -14.70 7.19
N GLY A 88 -14.04 -14.11 8.25
CA GLY A 88 -13.61 -14.30 9.63
C GLY A 88 -12.57 -13.27 10.10
N PRO A 89 -12.02 -13.44 11.31
CA PRO A 89 -11.03 -12.53 11.88
C PRO A 89 -9.75 -12.53 11.04
N LYS A 90 -9.24 -11.34 10.75
CA LYS A 90 -7.99 -11.09 10.01
C LYS A 90 -7.04 -10.27 10.85
N THR A 91 -5.74 -10.51 10.70
CA THR A 91 -4.71 -9.78 11.46
C THR A 91 -3.86 -8.94 10.52
N TYR A 92 -3.68 -7.66 10.86
CA TYR A 92 -2.66 -6.80 10.25
C TYR A 92 -1.68 -6.29 11.31
N TYR A 93 -0.52 -5.82 10.85
CA TYR A 93 0.56 -5.35 11.72
C TYR A 93 0.82 -3.88 11.50
N ARG A 94 0.94 -3.12 12.58
CA ARG A 94 1.21 -1.67 12.52
C ARG A 94 2.35 -1.30 13.45
N SER A 95 2.98 -0.15 13.20
CA SER A 95 3.99 0.41 14.09
C SER A 95 3.89 1.94 14.11
N PRO A 96 4.35 2.61 15.17
CA PRO A 96 4.41 4.08 15.20
C PRO A 96 5.30 4.65 14.09
N ALA A 97 6.38 3.96 13.73
CA ALA A 97 7.28 4.34 12.64
C ALA A 97 6.54 4.34 11.29
N PHE A 98 5.86 3.23 10.98
CA PHE A 98 5.10 3.08 9.75
C PHE A 98 3.88 4.03 9.67
N TRP A 99 3.22 4.30 10.81
CA TRP A 99 2.19 5.32 10.91
C TRP A 99 2.71 6.70 10.53
N LYS A 100 3.80 7.14 11.16
CA LYS A 100 4.38 8.47 10.90
C LYS A 100 4.81 8.63 9.45
N ALA A 101 5.43 7.59 8.87
CA ALA A 101 5.76 7.58 7.45
C ALA A 101 4.49 7.71 6.58
N SER A 102 3.47 6.87 6.83
CA SER A 102 2.21 6.88 6.07
C SER A 102 1.43 8.20 6.20
N ALA A 103 1.39 8.78 7.40
CA ALA A 103 0.71 10.03 7.70
C ALA A 103 1.43 11.23 7.07
N ALA A 104 2.76 11.23 6.96
CA ALA A 104 3.51 12.33 6.33
C ALA A 104 3.10 12.59 4.87
N VAL A 105 2.60 11.56 4.17
CA VAL A 105 2.13 11.64 2.79
C VAL A 105 0.69 12.13 2.70
N ASN A 106 -0.19 11.52 3.50
CA ASN A 106 -1.64 11.60 3.29
C ASN A 106 -2.36 12.52 4.29
N SER A 107 -1.79 12.70 5.48
CA SER A 107 -2.39 13.50 6.55
C SER A 107 -1.29 14.08 7.44
N PRO A 108 -0.51 15.07 6.96
CA PRO A 108 0.63 15.61 7.71
C PRO A 108 0.26 16.13 9.11
N ARG A 109 -0.98 16.61 9.28
CA ARG A 109 -1.53 17.05 10.57
C ARG A 109 -1.76 15.92 11.57
N ALA A 110 -1.73 14.66 11.13
CA ALA A 110 -1.96 13.48 11.94
C ALA A 110 -0.67 12.70 12.30
N VAL A 111 0.50 13.16 11.86
CA VAL A 111 1.79 12.46 12.08
C VAL A 111 2.08 12.23 13.56
N SER A 112 1.76 13.18 14.43
CA SER A 112 1.99 13.07 15.88
C SER A 112 0.97 12.21 16.62
N ARG A 113 -0.09 11.73 15.93
CA ARG A 113 -1.11 10.91 16.57
C ARG A 113 -0.56 9.52 16.90
N ILE A 114 -1.03 8.98 18.01
CA ILE A 114 -0.64 7.66 18.54
C ILE A 114 -1.79 6.65 18.54
N ASP A 115 -3.00 7.13 18.25
CA ASP A 115 -4.22 6.31 18.15
C ASP A 115 -4.40 5.71 16.74
N TYR A 116 -3.50 6.03 15.80
CA TYR A 116 -3.54 5.60 14.41
C TYR A 116 -4.81 6.06 13.66
N SER A 117 -5.41 7.17 14.08
CA SER A 117 -6.66 7.69 13.50
C SER A 117 -6.45 8.81 12.48
N GLY A 118 -7.36 8.91 11.51
CA GLY A 118 -7.38 10.03 10.54
C GLY A 118 -6.61 9.79 9.24
N LEU A 119 -6.30 8.52 8.94
CA LEU A 119 -5.76 8.09 7.66
C LEU A 119 -6.63 6.98 7.06
N ASN A 120 -7.31 7.27 5.95
CA ASN A 120 -8.12 6.27 5.25
C ASN A 120 -7.24 5.17 4.66
N GLY A 121 -7.65 3.92 4.82
CA GLY A 121 -6.95 2.74 4.30
C GLY A 121 -5.63 2.44 5.00
N PHE A 122 -5.42 2.93 6.23
CA PHE A 122 -4.19 2.64 6.98
C PHE A 122 -4.03 1.14 7.29
N ASP A 123 -5.13 0.47 7.62
CA ASP A 123 -5.23 -0.99 7.74
C ASP A 123 -4.74 -1.71 6.48
N SER A 124 -5.18 -1.26 5.30
CA SER A 124 -4.77 -1.84 4.02
C SER A 124 -3.27 -1.66 3.76
N ARG A 125 -2.71 -0.50 4.13
CA ARG A 125 -1.26 -0.25 4.06
C ARG A 125 -0.49 -1.15 5.03
N CYS A 126 -1.05 -1.39 6.21
CA CYS A 126 -0.48 -2.26 7.24
C CYS A 126 -0.39 -3.73 6.79
N CYS A 127 -1.33 -4.20 5.96
CA CYS A 127 -1.25 -5.55 5.38
C CYS A 127 0.01 -5.73 4.51
N ALA A 128 0.29 -4.78 3.61
CA ALA A 128 1.49 -4.82 2.77
C ALA A 128 2.77 -4.66 3.61
N TYR A 129 2.73 -3.78 4.61
CA TYR A 129 3.85 -3.56 5.52
C TYR A 129 4.22 -4.81 6.33
N GLY A 130 3.23 -5.54 6.89
CA GLY A 130 3.50 -6.78 7.62
C GLY A 130 4.20 -7.85 6.75
N VAL A 131 3.80 -7.97 5.48
CA VAL A 131 4.48 -8.85 4.51
C VAL A 131 5.88 -8.35 4.19
N ALA A 132 6.05 -7.04 3.97
CA ALA A 132 7.35 -6.45 3.69
C ALA A 132 8.35 -6.69 4.83
N VAL A 133 7.92 -6.52 6.09
CA VAL A 133 8.74 -6.84 7.27
C VAL A 133 9.13 -8.31 7.29
N ALA A 134 8.18 -9.22 7.08
CA ALA A 134 8.43 -10.66 7.08
C ALA A 134 9.44 -11.12 6.01
N VAL A 135 9.44 -10.45 4.84
CA VAL A 135 10.29 -10.82 3.70
C VAL A 135 11.64 -10.11 3.72
N LEU A 136 11.68 -8.83 4.11
CA LEU A 136 12.84 -7.96 3.96
C LEU A 136 13.63 -7.75 5.25
N SER A 137 13.19 -8.33 6.37
CA SER A 137 13.85 -8.18 7.65
C SER A 137 13.89 -9.49 8.43
N GLU A 138 14.68 -9.49 9.50
CA GLU A 138 14.77 -10.60 10.46
C GLU A 138 13.78 -10.43 11.62
N LEU A 139 12.88 -9.43 11.58
CA LEU A 139 11.94 -9.16 12.66
C LEU A 139 10.83 -10.21 12.69
N SER A 140 10.62 -10.81 13.87
CA SER A 140 9.44 -11.61 14.14
C SER A 140 8.23 -10.73 14.42
N LEU A 141 7.09 -11.14 13.86
CA LEU A 141 5.79 -10.52 14.05
C LEU A 141 5.15 -10.98 15.37
N PRO A 142 4.38 -10.12 16.05
CA PRO A 142 3.65 -10.48 17.24
C PRO A 142 2.55 -11.53 16.96
N ASP A 143 2.44 -12.55 17.80
CA ASP A 143 1.35 -13.52 17.80
C ASP A 143 0.07 -12.95 18.47
N GLY A 144 -0.94 -13.80 18.62
CA GLY A 144 -2.21 -13.44 19.28
C GLY A 144 -2.07 -13.03 20.76
N ASN A 145 -0.93 -13.32 21.40
CA ASN A 145 -0.58 -12.90 22.75
C ASN A 145 0.38 -11.69 22.77
N GLY A 146 0.70 -11.14 21.60
CA GLY A 146 1.63 -10.02 21.43
C GLY A 146 3.11 -10.42 21.51
N GLN A 147 3.45 -11.71 21.51
CA GLN A 147 4.83 -12.18 21.56
C GLN A 147 5.44 -12.25 20.16
N PRO A 148 6.67 -11.76 19.93
CA PRO A 148 7.28 -11.70 18.60
C PRO A 148 7.80 -13.09 18.18
N THR A 149 6.91 -13.98 17.78
CA THR A 149 7.21 -15.41 17.51
C THR A 149 6.87 -15.85 16.09
N VAL A 150 6.17 -15.01 15.32
CA VAL A 150 5.61 -15.37 14.01
C VAL A 150 6.49 -14.82 12.88
N MET A 151 6.87 -15.65 11.90
CA MET A 151 7.73 -15.19 10.80
C MET A 151 6.96 -14.55 9.64
N TYR A 152 5.70 -14.96 9.43
CA TYR A 152 4.85 -14.47 8.33
C TYR A 152 3.46 -14.15 8.85
N PRO A 153 2.73 -13.18 8.26
CA PRO A 153 1.35 -12.92 8.64
C PRO A 153 0.50 -14.20 8.64
N THR A 154 -0.40 -14.35 9.61
CA THR A 154 -1.11 -15.62 9.92
C THR A 154 -1.81 -16.28 8.73
N ASP A 155 -2.23 -15.50 7.72
CA ASP A 155 -2.93 -15.97 6.52
C ASP A 155 -2.07 -15.91 5.25
N PHE A 156 -0.76 -15.67 5.38
CA PHE A 156 0.16 -15.54 4.25
C PHE A 156 0.88 -16.85 3.96
N THR A 157 0.68 -17.37 2.76
CA THR A 157 1.50 -18.46 2.21
C THR A 157 2.55 -17.85 1.27
N PRO A 158 3.85 -17.95 1.60
CA PRO A 158 4.91 -17.49 0.72
C PRO A 158 4.82 -18.19 -0.65
N ARG A 159 4.98 -17.41 -1.73
CA ARG A 159 5.14 -17.99 -3.07
C ARG A 159 6.52 -18.63 -3.14
N ARG A 160 6.58 -19.90 -3.56
CA ARG A 160 7.82 -20.62 -3.86
C ARG A 160 8.27 -20.33 -5.27
#